data_AF-A0A820MJ51-F1
#
_entry.id   AF-A0A820MJ51-F1
#
_cell.length_a   1.000
_cell.length_b   1.000
_cell.length_c   1.000
_cell.angle_alpha   90.00
_cell.angle_beta   90.00
_cell.angle_gamma   90.00
#
_symmetry.space_group_name_H-M   'P 1'
#
loop_
_entity.id
_entity.type
_entity.pdbx_description
1 polymer ?
#
loop_
_entity_poly.entity_id
_entity_poly.type
_entity_poly.pdbx_seq_one_letter_code
_entity_poly.pdbx_strand_id
1 'polypeptide(L)'
;GDYDTATELYSKAIEIYPDAILYSNRSFAYLRREWYGYALIDAKKALEYDSKYIKAFYRRASAYMALGKYPLALNDYEYVKKVCPNDKDALLKYEECKKIVTRIRFEKAIAVDESTKSVVNQIDLNSM
;
A
#
# COMPACT_ATOMS: atom_id res chain seq x y z
N GLY A 1 -16.71 14.09 -5.21
CA GLY A 1 -16.00 15.30 -4.75
C GLY A 1 -15.12 15.77 -5.89
N ASP A 2 -14.90 17.06 -6.01
CA ASP A 2 -14.02 17.62 -7.03
C ASP A 2 -12.55 17.50 -6.59
N TYR A 3 -11.92 16.38 -6.96
CA TYR A 3 -10.54 16.09 -6.57
C TYR A 3 -9.52 16.74 -7.52
N ASP A 4 -9.89 17.09 -8.74
CA ASP A 4 -8.98 17.74 -9.70
C ASP A 4 -8.66 19.16 -9.21
N THR A 5 -9.69 19.95 -8.94
CA THR A 5 -9.53 21.29 -8.34
C THR A 5 -8.80 21.21 -7.00
N ALA A 6 -9.07 20.19 -6.18
CA ALA A 6 -8.34 19.99 -4.93
C ALA A 6 -6.84 19.77 -5.15
N THR A 7 -6.45 18.94 -6.12
CA THR A 7 -5.02 18.71 -6.42
C THR A 7 -4.31 19.98 -6.91
N GLU A 8 -4.99 20.81 -7.71
CA GLU A 8 -4.45 22.09 -8.17
C GLU A 8 -4.27 23.07 -7.02
N LEU A 9 -5.28 23.22 -6.16
CA LEU A 9 -5.23 24.12 -5.01
C LEU A 9 -4.14 23.70 -4.01
N TYR A 10 -4.02 22.41 -3.72
CA TYR A 10 -2.92 21.92 -2.88
C TYR A 10 -1.56 22.15 -3.52
N SER A 11 -1.44 22.04 -4.85
CA SER A 11 -0.18 22.29 -5.55
C SER A 11 0.24 23.75 -5.42
N LYS A 12 -0.68 24.70 -5.63
CA LYS A 12 -0.44 26.13 -5.40
C LYS A 12 -0.08 26.43 -3.94
N ALA A 13 -0.76 25.78 -2.98
CA ALA A 13 -0.45 25.95 -1.56
C ALA A 13 0.95 25.45 -1.21
N ILE A 14 1.36 24.29 -1.76
CA ILE A 14 2.69 23.71 -1.57
C ILE A 14 3.81 24.60 -2.15
N GLU A 15 3.55 25.29 -3.26
CA GLU A 15 4.51 26.26 -3.83
C GLU A 15 4.76 27.46 -2.89
N ILE A 16 3.75 27.88 -2.14
CA ILE A 16 3.85 29.02 -1.21
C ILE A 16 4.45 28.57 0.13
N TYR A 17 3.93 27.48 0.70
CA TYR A 17 4.35 26.97 2.00
C TYR A 17 4.24 25.44 2.02
N PRO A 18 5.33 24.71 1.77
CA PRO A 18 5.30 23.26 1.78
C PRO A 18 5.26 22.71 3.21
N ASP A 19 4.29 21.85 3.53
CA ASP A 19 4.21 21.16 4.81
C ASP A 19 3.67 19.72 4.70
N ALA A 20 3.81 18.95 5.77
CA ALA A 20 3.36 17.56 5.81
C ALA A 20 1.85 17.39 5.58
N ILE A 21 1.05 18.36 6.01
CA ILE A 21 -0.42 18.29 5.94
C ILE A 21 -0.89 18.44 4.50
N LEU A 22 -0.34 19.42 3.77
CA LEU A 22 -0.65 19.70 2.37
C LEU A 22 -0.26 18.53 1.47
N TYR A 23 0.95 17.98 1.64
CA TYR A 23 1.35 16.77 0.91
C TYR A 23 0.43 15.58 1.22
N SER A 24 0.09 15.34 2.49
CA SER A 24 -0.83 14.26 2.86
C SER A 24 -2.25 14.44 2.30
N ASN A 25 -2.74 15.68 2.24
CA ASN A 25 -4.06 15.98 1.70
C ASN A 25 -4.10 15.85 0.18
N ARG A 26 -3.04 16.29 -0.52
CA ARG A 26 -2.90 16.08 -1.96
C ARG A 26 -2.72 14.60 -2.32
N SER A 27 -1.95 13.86 -1.52
CA SER A 27 -1.86 12.40 -1.60
C SER A 27 -3.23 11.74 -1.49
N PHE A 28 -4.09 12.19 -0.56
CA PHE A 28 -5.46 11.69 -0.46
C PHE A 28 -6.28 11.98 -1.71
N ALA A 29 -6.21 13.19 -2.27
CA ALA A 29 -6.89 13.53 -3.50
C ALA A 29 -6.44 12.63 -4.66
N TYR A 30 -5.14 12.36 -4.78
CA TYR A 30 -4.60 11.39 -5.74
C TYR A 30 -5.09 9.96 -5.53
N LEU A 31 -5.23 9.49 -4.28
CA LEU A 31 -5.84 8.18 -4.00
C LEU A 31 -7.28 8.10 -4.49
N ARG A 32 -8.06 9.17 -4.31
CA ARG A 32 -9.46 9.23 -4.76
C ARG A 32 -9.60 9.28 -6.28
N ARG A 33 -8.53 9.65 -6.98
CA ARG A 33 -8.39 9.65 -8.45
C ARG A 33 -7.70 8.40 -9.00
N GLU A 34 -7.36 7.45 -8.14
CA GLU A 34 -6.62 6.24 -8.50
C GLU A 34 -5.21 6.50 -9.04
N TRP A 35 -4.66 7.68 -8.78
CA TRP A 35 -3.31 8.09 -9.17
C TRP A 35 -2.30 7.65 -8.11
N TYR A 36 -2.19 6.34 -7.91
CA TYR A 36 -1.50 5.76 -6.76
C TYR A 36 0.01 6.07 -6.71
N GLY A 37 0.66 6.23 -7.87
CA GLY A 37 2.06 6.65 -7.95
C GLY A 37 2.30 8.03 -7.37
N TYR A 38 1.49 9.01 -7.77
CA TYR A 38 1.54 10.38 -7.23
C TYR A 38 1.17 10.41 -5.75
N ALA A 39 0.13 9.66 -5.36
CA ALA A 39 -0.25 9.52 -3.95
C ALA A 39 0.91 9.00 -3.09
N LEU A 40 1.66 8.00 -3.58
CA LEU A 40 2.80 7.43 -2.88
C LEU A 40 3.93 8.45 -2.71
N ILE A 41 4.24 9.22 -3.75
CA ILE A 41 5.28 10.26 -3.72
C ILE A 41 4.92 11.31 -2.67
N ASP A 42 3.70 11.83 -2.72
CA ASP A 42 3.26 12.85 -1.76
C ASP A 42 3.19 12.32 -0.32
N ALA A 43 2.75 11.08 -0.12
CA ALA A 43 2.73 10.49 1.22
C ALA A 43 4.15 10.31 1.80
N LYS A 44 5.13 9.96 0.96
CA LYS A 44 6.54 9.94 1.36
C LYS A 44 7.05 11.33 1.69
N LYS A 45 6.74 12.32 0.85
CA LYS A 45 7.14 13.71 1.08
C LYS A 45 6.56 14.24 2.39
N ALA A 46 5.30 13.94 2.69
CA ALA A 46 4.70 14.31 3.97
C ALA A 46 5.47 13.76 5.18
N LEU A 47 5.99 12.52 5.08
CA LEU A 47 6.82 11.91 6.13
C LEU A 47 8.25 12.44 6.18
N GLU A 48 8.77 13.01 5.09
CA GLU A 48 10.03 13.76 5.12
C GLU A 48 9.89 15.07 5.92
N TYR A 49 8.74 15.73 5.84
CA TYR A 49 8.44 16.94 6.61
C TYR A 49 8.07 16.64 8.07
N ASP A 50 7.23 15.62 8.30
CA ASP A 50 6.90 15.14 9.65
C ASP A 50 6.90 13.61 9.68
N SER A 51 8.02 13.07 10.17
CA SER A 51 8.24 11.63 10.29
C SER A 51 7.26 10.88 11.18
N LYS A 52 6.47 11.59 12.01
CA LYS A 52 5.49 10.99 12.93
C LYS A 52 4.06 11.25 12.48
N TYR A 53 3.85 11.86 11.32
CA TYR A 53 2.51 12.24 10.86
C TYR A 53 1.67 11.02 10.47
N ILE A 54 0.78 10.61 11.38
CA ILE A 54 -0.02 9.37 11.29
C ILE A 54 -0.84 9.30 10.01
N LYS A 55 -1.43 10.42 9.56
CA LYS A 55 -2.22 10.45 8.32
C LYS A 55 -1.36 10.14 7.09
N ALA A 56 -0.10 10.57 7.06
CA ALA A 56 0.79 10.24 5.94
C ALA A 56 1.15 8.75 5.89
N PHE A 57 1.32 8.08 7.03
CA PHE A 57 1.44 6.61 7.07
C PHE A 57 0.19 5.95 6.49
N TYR A 58 -1.01 6.38 6.87
CA TYR A 58 -2.26 5.89 6.29
C TYR A 58 -2.29 6.07 4.76
N ARG A 59 -1.94 7.26 4.24
CA ARG A 59 -1.93 7.53 2.80
C ARG A 59 -0.91 6.65 2.07
N ARG A 60 0.29 6.50 2.64
CA ARG A 60 1.35 5.67 2.08
C ARG A 60 0.96 4.19 2.05
N ALA A 61 0.37 3.69 3.13
CA ALA A 61 -0.16 2.33 3.21
C ALA A 61 -1.24 2.08 2.16
N SER A 62 -2.20 3.00 2.01
CA SER A 62 -3.26 2.91 1.00
C SER A 62 -2.71 2.94 -0.43
N ALA A 63 -1.71 3.79 -0.71
CA ALA A 63 -1.06 3.81 -2.01
C ALA A 63 -0.29 2.51 -2.29
N TYR A 64 0.40 1.96 -1.29
CA TYR A 64 1.07 0.67 -1.41
C TYR A 64 0.08 -0.49 -1.63
N MET A 65 -1.07 -0.50 -0.95
CA MET A 65 -2.15 -1.47 -1.18
C MET A 65 -2.60 -1.45 -2.64
N ALA A 66 -2.90 -0.27 -3.17
CA ALA A 66 -3.37 -0.12 -4.53
C ALA A 66 -2.31 -0.48 -5.60
N LEU A 67 -1.03 -0.30 -5.27
CA LEU A 67 0.10 -0.69 -6.13
C LEU A 67 0.51 -2.17 -5.95
N GLY A 68 -0.23 -2.97 -5.18
CA GLY A 68 0.09 -4.38 -4.92
C GLY A 68 1.31 -4.60 -4.03
N LYS A 69 1.84 -3.55 -3.40
CA LYS A 69 3.01 -3.58 -2.51
C LYS A 69 2.62 -3.91 -1.08
N TYR A 70 1.86 -5.01 -0.90
CA TYR A 70 1.21 -5.36 0.36
C TYR A 70 2.15 -5.48 1.57
N PRO A 71 3.37 -6.07 1.47
CA PRO A 71 4.27 -6.13 2.62
C PRO A 71 4.70 -4.75 3.13
N LEU A 72 4.86 -3.76 2.22
CA LEU A 72 5.18 -2.39 2.61
C LEU A 72 3.97 -1.68 3.23
N ALA A 73 2.77 -1.92 2.69
CA ALA A 73 1.54 -1.41 3.28
C ALA A 73 1.32 -1.94 4.70
N LEU A 74 1.60 -3.23 4.94
CA LEU A 74 1.42 -3.86 6.24
C LEU A 74 2.28 -3.19 7.32
N ASN A 75 3.54 -2.86 7.02
CA ASN A 75 4.42 -2.16 7.95
C ASN A 75 3.86 -0.79 8.35
N ASP A 76 3.32 -0.03 7.39
CA ASP A 76 2.73 1.28 7.68
C ASP A 76 1.43 1.15 8.50
N TYR A 77 0.56 0.19 8.16
CA TYR A 77 -0.65 -0.06 8.95
C TYR A 77 -0.35 -0.58 10.37
N GLU A 78 0.70 -1.37 10.55
CA GLU A 78 1.15 -1.82 11.86
C GLU A 78 1.58 -0.64 12.74
N TYR A 79 2.34 0.30 12.18
CA TYR A 79 2.70 1.53 12.87
C TYR A 79 1.46 2.32 13.28
N VAL A 80 0.52 2.53 12.36
CA VAL A 80 -0.73 3.25 12.63
C VAL A 80 -1.55 2.56 13.73
N LYS A 81 -1.72 1.23 13.66
CA LYS A 81 -2.41 0.43 14.70
C LYS A 81 -1.74 0.60 16.06
N LYS A 82 -0.40 0.61 16.11
CA LYS A 82 0.36 0.74 17.36
C LYS A 82 0.16 2.12 18.00
N VAL A 83 0.12 3.18 17.20
CA VAL A 83 -0.06 4.56 17.70
C VAL A 83 -1.52 4.88 18.00
N CYS A 84 -2.46 4.33 17.23
CA CYS A 84 -3.90 4.54 17.38
C CYS A 84 -4.64 3.22 17.68
N PRO A 85 -4.44 2.59 18.86
CA PRO A 85 -4.98 1.26 19.15
C PRO A 85 -6.51 1.19 19.21
N ASN A 86 -7.17 2.33 19.47
CA ASN A 86 -8.62 2.44 19.57
C ASN A 86 -9.29 2.83 18.23
N ASP A 87 -8.50 3.07 17.18
CA ASP A 87 -9.03 3.37 15.85
C ASP A 87 -9.47 2.08 15.17
N LYS A 88 -10.79 1.90 15.07
CA LYS A 88 -11.40 0.73 14.42
C LYS A 88 -11.02 0.63 12.95
N ASP A 89 -10.85 1.75 12.25
CA ASP A 89 -10.47 1.75 10.84
C ASP A 89 -9.02 1.29 10.65
N ALA A 90 -8.13 1.69 11.57
CA ALA A 90 -6.73 1.22 11.60
C ALA A 90 -6.66 -0.29 11.73
N LEU A 91 -7.41 -0.83 12.69
CA LEU A 91 -7.43 -2.24 12.98
C LEU A 91 -7.96 -3.04 11.79
N LEU A 92 -9.09 -2.60 11.20
CA LEU A 92 -9.68 -3.25 10.03
C LEU A 92 -8.71 -3.30 8.84
N LYS A 93 -8.07 -2.16 8.52
CA LYS A 93 -7.10 -2.07 7.41
C LYS A 93 -5.86 -2.92 7.65
N TYR A 94 -5.36 -2.95 8.90
CA TYR A 94 -4.26 -3.81 9.28
C TYR A 94 -4.60 -5.30 9.08
N GLU A 95 -5.74 -5.76 9.59
CA GLU A 95 -6.14 -7.18 9.47
C GLU A 95 -6.42 -7.58 8.02
N GLU A 96 -7.03 -6.69 7.22
CA GLU A 96 -7.23 -6.90 5.78
C GLU A 96 -5.89 -7.08 5.04
N CYS A 97 -4.95 -6.15 5.26
CA CYS A 97 -3.63 -6.21 4.65
C CYS A 97 -2.86 -7.46 5.08
N LYS A 98 -2.91 -7.80 6.38
CA LYS A 98 -2.28 -8.99 6.94
C LYS A 98 -2.81 -10.28 6.32
N LYS A 99 -4.13 -10.36 6.09
CA LYS A 99 -4.76 -11.50 5.41
C LYS A 99 -4.24 -11.65 3.98
N ILE A 100 -4.13 -10.55 3.23
CA ILE A 100 -3.60 -10.56 1.86
C ILE A 100 -2.13 -11.00 1.85
N VAL A 101 -1.29 -10.45 2.72
CA VAL A 101 0.13 -10.82 2.82
C VAL A 101 0.30 -12.29 3.17
N THR A 102 -0.50 -12.81 4.12
CA THR A 102 -0.49 -14.23 4.49
C THR A 102 -0.89 -15.11 3.32
N ARG A 103 -1.95 -14.74 2.60
CA ARG A 103 -2.39 -15.47 1.40
C ARG A 103 -1.31 -15.52 0.34
N ILE A 104 -0.65 -14.40 0.03
CA ILE A 104 0.44 -14.35 -0.96
C ILE A 104 1.61 -15.22 -0.54
N ARG A 105 1.98 -15.21 0.75
CA ARG A 105 3.05 -16.07 1.27
C ARG A 105 2.69 -17.55 1.12
N PHE A 106 1.44 -17.90 1.38
CA PHE A 106 0.95 -19.26 1.21
C PHE A 106 0.96 -19.68 -0.27
N GLU A 107 0.38 -18.87 -1.16
CA GLU A 107 0.38 -19.08 -2.61
C GLU A 107 1.81 -19.28 -3.13
N LYS A 108 2.76 -18.46 -2.67
CA LYS A 108 4.17 -18.59 -3.02
C LYS A 108 4.80 -19.89 -2.49
N ALA A 109 4.38 -20.38 -1.33
CA ALA A 109 4.91 -21.61 -0.74
C ALA A 109 4.39 -22.88 -1.44
N ILE A 110 3.17 -22.85 -1.99
CA ILE A 110 2.60 -23.96 -2.75
C ILE A 110 2.88 -23.89 -4.25
N ALA A 111 3.40 -22.76 -4.74
CA ALA A 111 3.75 -22.60 -6.14
C ALA A 111 4.83 -23.63 -6.51
N VAL A 112 4.42 -24.64 -7.27
CA VAL A 112 5.34 -25.60 -7.90
C VAL A 112 5.90 -24.93 -9.14
N ASP A 113 7.22 -24.96 -9.30
CA ASP A 113 7.89 -24.46 -10.49
C ASP A 113 7.45 -25.29 -11.70
N GLU A 114 6.93 -24.70 -12.77
CA GLU A 114 6.49 -25.45 -13.97
C GLU A 114 7.63 -26.26 -14.61
N SER A 115 8.88 -25.89 -14.31
CA SER A 115 10.09 -26.64 -14.67
C SER A 115 10.27 -27.96 -13.89
N THR A 116 9.58 -28.12 -12.76
CA THR A 116 9.52 -29.35 -11.95
C THR A 116 8.26 -30.17 -12.23
N LYS A 117 7.76 -30.19 -13.49
CA LYS A 117 7.01 -31.37 -13.94
C LYS A 117 7.93 -32.56 -13.77
N SER A 118 7.75 -33.25 -12.64
CA SER A 118 8.55 -34.37 -12.20
C SER A 118 8.78 -35.32 -13.37
N VAL A 119 10.01 -35.78 -13.55
CA VAL A 119 10.37 -36.83 -14.53
C VAL A 119 9.42 -38.03 -14.43
N VAL A 120 8.84 -38.24 -13.23
CA VAL A 120 7.78 -39.23 -12.95
C VAL A 120 6.56 -39.11 -13.88
N ASN A 121 6.17 -37.90 -14.30
CA ASN A 121 5.06 -37.69 -15.24
C ASN A 121 5.46 -37.89 -16.72
N GLN A 122 6.76 -38.08 -17.01
CA GLN A 122 7.28 -38.41 -18.33
C GLN A 122 7.55 -39.92 -18.49
N ILE A 123 7.48 -40.70 -17.42
CA ILE A 123 7.64 -42.16 -17.48
C ILE A 123 6.28 -42.76 -17.83
N ASP A 124 6.14 -43.24 -19.07
CA ASP A 124 4.99 -44.04 -19.48
C ASP A 124 5.09 -45.46 -18.90
N LEU A 125 4.42 -45.66 -17.76
CA LEU A 125 4.33 -46.96 -17.07
C LEU A 125 3.54 -48.01 -17.87
N ASN A 126 2.88 -47.65 -18.98
CA ASN A 126 2.18 -48.61 -19.85
C ASN A 126 3.08 -49.20 -20.96
N SER A 127 4.37 -48.84 -20.97
CA SER A 127 5.35 -49.35 -21.94
C SER A 127 6.13 -50.59 -21.48
N MET A 128 5.77 -51.18 -20.32
CA MET A 128 6.35 -52.44 -19.81
C MET A 128 5.42 -53.63 -20.01
#